data_AF-Q9X4L9-F1
#
_entry.id   AF-Q9X4L9-F1
#
_cell.length_a   1.000
_cell.length_b   1.000
_cell.length_c   1.000
_cell.angle_alpha   90.00
_cell.angle_beta   90.00
_cell.angle_gamma   90.00
#
_symmetry.space_group_name_H-M   'P 1'
#
loop_
_entity.id
_entity.type
_entity.pdbx_description
1 polymer ?
#
loop_
_entity_poly.entity_id
_entity_poly.type
_entity_poly.pdbx_seq_one_letter_code
_entity_poly.pdbx_strand_id
1 'polypeptide(L)'
;EFDPMGHGADADKYRYRPIGLNRTQNAHILQLRNDVPKEQAAIMWITLGMPTYTPFIPFFTNANDTDPSFSETPMKWDINSAYWMYRTISVLVEGHYSQHIQGNVDYLTSCKQELRTMLDSIEEEAKNYQGEALTKYLTEQNYLIVNTMKDKAMGMIGELVMSGINLSKLTFNMDHNL
;
A
#
# COMPACT_ATOMS: atom_id res chain seq x y z
N GLU A 1 -6.21 -25.15 4.69
CA GLU A 1 -7.52 -25.59 5.21
C GLU A 1 -8.33 -24.40 5.75
N PHE A 2 -7.79 -23.65 6.72
CA PHE A 2 -8.51 -22.54 7.38
C PHE A 2 -8.40 -21.15 6.71
N ASP A 3 -7.85 -21.07 5.49
CA ASP A 3 -7.75 -19.80 4.76
C ASP A 3 -9.12 -19.48 4.12
N PRO A 4 -9.77 -18.35 4.47
CA PRO A 4 -11.04 -17.94 3.87
C PRO A 4 -11.02 -17.83 2.34
N MET A 5 -9.84 -17.56 1.75
CA MET A 5 -9.65 -17.43 0.31
C MET A 5 -9.13 -18.73 -0.34
N GLY A 6 -8.94 -19.79 0.44
CA GLY A 6 -8.43 -21.07 -0.02
C GLY A 6 -9.50 -22.06 -0.49
N HIS A 7 -9.07 -23.29 -0.75
CA HIS A 7 -9.92 -24.37 -1.28
C HIS A 7 -10.48 -25.34 -0.21
N GLY A 8 -10.47 -24.94 1.07
CA GLY A 8 -11.00 -25.75 2.17
C GLY A 8 -12.53 -25.84 2.18
N ALA A 9 -13.07 -26.75 3.00
CA ALA A 9 -14.51 -26.78 3.27
C ALA A 9 -14.95 -25.51 4.00
N ASP A 10 -16.18 -25.06 3.77
CA ASP A 10 -16.69 -23.80 4.35
C ASP A 10 -16.62 -23.78 5.88
N ALA A 11 -16.90 -24.90 6.53
CA ALA A 11 -16.80 -25.03 7.99
C ALA A 11 -15.38 -24.79 8.52
N ASP A 12 -14.35 -25.10 7.73
CA ASP A 12 -12.95 -24.90 8.12
C ASP A 12 -12.47 -23.51 7.74
N LYS A 13 -12.78 -23.04 6.53
CA LYS A 13 -12.42 -21.69 6.05
C LYS A 13 -12.93 -20.57 6.96
N TYR A 14 -14.12 -20.74 7.56
CA TYR A 14 -14.74 -19.74 8.42
C TYR A 14 -14.63 -20.06 9.91
N ARG A 15 -13.84 -21.07 10.29
CA ARG A 15 -13.66 -21.49 11.69
C ARG A 15 -12.97 -20.43 12.53
N TYR A 16 -12.01 -19.72 11.94
CA TYR A 16 -11.17 -18.76 12.65
C TYR A 16 -11.28 -17.37 12.05
N ARG A 17 -11.25 -16.37 12.92
CA ARG A 17 -11.12 -14.96 12.50
C ARG A 17 -9.70 -14.74 11.96
N PRO A 18 -9.51 -14.32 10.70
CA PRO A 18 -8.19 -14.00 10.18
C PRO A 18 -7.61 -12.74 10.86
N ILE A 19 -6.29 -12.57 10.75
CA ILE A 19 -5.59 -11.38 11.26
C ILE A 19 -5.85 -10.18 10.36
N GLY A 20 -5.56 -10.33 9.06
CA GLY A 20 -5.91 -9.35 8.03
C GLY A 20 -7.41 -9.40 7.75
N LEU A 21 -8.07 -8.26 7.84
CA LEU A 21 -9.53 -8.15 7.73
C LEU A 21 -9.91 -6.90 6.95
N ASN A 22 -11.06 -6.96 6.29
CA ASN A 22 -11.71 -5.82 5.66
C ASN A 22 -12.01 -4.64 6.62
N ARG A 23 -12.02 -4.90 7.93
CA ARG A 23 -12.22 -3.90 9.00
C ARG A 23 -10.93 -3.26 9.50
N THR A 24 -9.75 -3.76 9.10
CA THR A 24 -8.48 -3.10 9.43
C THR A 24 -8.49 -1.70 8.84
N GLN A 25 -8.43 -0.70 9.72
CA GLN A 25 -8.43 0.71 9.33
C GLN A 25 -7.02 1.16 8.97
N ASN A 26 -6.05 0.71 9.78
CA ASN A 26 -4.63 0.84 9.52
C ASN A 26 -3.88 -0.32 10.18
N ALA A 27 -2.65 -0.53 9.76
CA ALA A 27 -1.65 -1.28 10.49
C ALA A 27 -0.33 -0.51 10.46
N HIS A 28 0.46 -0.63 11.51
CA HIS A 28 1.73 0.08 11.60
C HIS A 28 2.80 -0.72 12.33
N ILE A 29 4.06 -0.47 11.96
CA ILE A 29 5.26 -1.03 12.60
C ILE A 29 6.15 0.15 12.99
N LEU A 30 6.49 0.23 14.27
CA LEU A 30 7.41 1.22 14.79
C LEU A 30 8.81 0.61 14.82
N GLN A 31 9.72 1.18 14.03
CA GLN A 31 11.10 0.71 13.92
C GLN A 31 12.05 1.77 14.45
N LEU A 32 12.87 1.39 15.43
CA LEU A 32 14.01 2.19 15.88
C LEU A 32 15.30 1.51 15.42
N ARG A 33 16.05 2.16 14.53
CA ARG A 33 17.27 1.65 13.92
C ARG A 33 18.49 2.11 14.70
N ASN A 34 19.52 1.28 14.76
CA ASN A 34 20.72 1.52 15.57
C ASN A 34 21.98 1.82 14.73
N ASP A 35 21.88 1.66 13.41
CA ASP A 35 22.94 1.77 12.42
C ASP A 35 22.92 3.12 11.68
N VAL A 36 22.07 4.06 12.10
CA VAL A 36 21.93 5.41 11.54
C VAL A 36 21.96 6.47 12.66
N PRO A 37 22.25 7.75 12.36
CA PRO A 37 22.14 8.86 13.31
C PRO A 37 20.77 8.90 14.01
N LYS A 38 20.78 9.29 15.29
CA LYS A 38 19.60 9.27 16.17
C LYS A 38 18.43 10.07 15.59
N GLU A 39 18.73 11.18 14.93
CA GLU A 39 17.77 12.11 14.35
C GLU A 39 16.99 11.53 13.16
N GLN A 40 17.41 10.39 12.61
CA GLN A 40 16.73 9.67 11.51
C GLN A 40 16.51 8.17 11.81
N ALA A 41 16.71 7.76 13.07
CA ALA A 41 16.64 6.37 13.50
C ALA A 41 15.22 5.79 13.50
N ALA A 42 14.21 6.63 13.71
CA ALA A 42 12.83 6.20 13.88
C ALA A 42 12.05 6.26 12.56
N ILE A 43 11.55 5.11 12.13
CA ILE A 43 10.66 4.94 10.98
C ILE A 43 9.32 4.36 11.47
N MET A 44 8.22 5.00 11.09
CA MET A 44 6.88 4.44 11.20
C MET A 44 6.47 3.87 9.84
N TRP A 45 6.44 2.55 9.74
CA TRP A 45 5.87 1.88 8.58
C TRP A 45 4.36 1.84 8.77
N ILE A 46 3.59 2.55 7.94
CA ILE A 46 2.14 2.61 8.06
C ILE A 46 1.46 2.14 6.78
N THR A 47 0.34 1.46 6.93
CA THR A 47 -0.57 1.14 5.83
C THR A 47 -1.99 1.52 6.24
N LEU A 48 -2.75 2.06 5.30
CA LEU A 48 -4.16 2.40 5.49
C LEU A 48 -5.02 1.38 4.75
N GLY A 49 -6.04 0.87 5.43
CA GLY A 49 -6.84 -0.25 4.96
C GLY A 49 -6.21 -1.61 5.29
N MET A 50 -6.31 -2.56 4.36
CA MET A 50 -6.01 -3.96 4.60
C MET A 50 -4.56 -4.31 4.20
N PRO A 51 -3.65 -4.60 5.17
CA PRO A 51 -2.22 -4.83 4.91
C PRO A 51 -1.93 -6.02 3.98
N THR A 52 -2.92 -6.87 3.72
CA THR A 52 -2.82 -7.98 2.77
C THR A 52 -2.62 -7.50 1.34
N TYR A 53 -3.19 -6.35 0.97
CA TYR A 53 -3.23 -5.87 -0.42
C TYR A 53 -2.51 -4.54 -0.64
N THR A 54 -2.03 -3.91 0.43
CA THR A 54 -1.55 -2.53 0.45
C THR A 54 -0.14 -2.46 1.04
N PRO A 55 0.76 -1.61 0.52
CA PRO A 55 2.12 -1.54 1.00
C PRO A 55 2.19 -0.89 2.39
N PHE A 56 3.24 -1.24 3.15
CA PHE A 56 3.66 -0.47 4.32
C PHE A 56 4.59 0.65 3.86
N ILE A 57 4.16 1.88 4.05
CA ILE A 57 4.89 3.08 3.64
C ILE A 57 5.73 3.58 4.81
N PRO A 58 7.05 3.75 4.65
CA PRO A 58 7.93 4.23 5.70
C PRO A 58 7.85 5.76 5.82
N PHE A 59 7.44 6.24 6.98
CA PHE A 59 7.54 7.65 7.35
C PHE A 59 8.70 7.84 8.31
N PHE A 60 9.60 8.77 7.99
CA PHE A 60 10.52 9.32 8.99
C PHE A 60 9.71 10.07 10.04
N THR A 61 9.88 9.73 11.32
CA THR A 61 9.10 10.36 12.39
C THR A 61 9.67 11.71 12.82
N ASN A 62 10.90 12.04 12.42
CA ASN A 62 11.46 13.38 12.54
C ASN A 62 10.93 14.26 11.41
N ALA A 63 9.65 14.61 11.49
CA ALA A 63 8.94 15.43 10.53
C ALA A 63 7.97 16.36 11.26
N ASN A 64 7.67 17.51 10.64
CA ASN A 64 6.73 18.50 11.20
C ASN A 64 5.35 18.45 10.54
N ASP A 65 5.18 17.68 9.48
CA ASP A 65 3.93 17.56 8.75
C ASP A 65 3.77 16.17 8.14
N THR A 66 2.58 15.87 7.63
CA THR A 66 2.21 14.62 6.95
C THR A 66 1.37 14.94 5.73
N ASP A 67 1.51 14.14 4.67
CA ASP A 67 0.74 14.33 3.45
C ASP A 67 -0.78 14.38 3.71
N PRO A 68 -1.52 15.37 3.16
CA PRO A 68 -2.97 15.48 3.35
C PRO A 68 -3.75 14.21 3.04
N SER A 69 -3.28 13.39 2.09
CA SER A 69 -3.93 12.11 1.78
C SER A 69 -3.89 11.11 2.94
N PHE A 70 -2.92 11.25 3.87
CA PHE A 70 -2.74 10.44 5.07
C PHE A 70 -3.29 11.09 6.34
N SER A 71 -3.37 12.43 6.41
CA SER A 71 -3.88 13.15 7.58
C SER A 71 -5.39 13.41 7.53
N GLU A 72 -6.00 13.41 6.33
CA GLU A 72 -7.42 13.64 6.13
C GLU A 72 -8.13 12.40 5.55
N THR A 73 -9.23 11.98 6.19
CA THR A 73 -10.07 10.88 5.70
C THR A 73 -11.52 11.36 5.56
N PRO A 74 -12.02 11.58 4.33
CA PRO A 74 -13.39 12.00 4.11
C PRO A 74 -14.38 10.86 4.41
N MET A 75 -15.60 11.22 4.83
CA MET A 75 -16.68 10.26 5.10
C MET A 75 -17.21 9.56 3.85
N LYS A 76 -16.96 10.13 2.67
CA LYS A 76 -17.34 9.57 1.36
C LYS A 76 -16.09 9.14 0.62
N TRP A 77 -16.25 8.17 -0.28
CA TRP A 77 -15.17 7.71 -1.14
C TRP A 77 -14.56 8.88 -1.93
N ASP A 78 -13.24 8.97 -1.86
CA ASP A 78 -12.43 9.95 -2.60
C ASP A 78 -11.09 9.30 -2.94
N ILE A 79 -10.79 9.17 -4.23
CA ILE A 79 -9.55 8.55 -4.70
C ILE A 79 -8.28 9.30 -4.28
N ASN A 80 -8.38 10.58 -3.90
CA ASN A 80 -7.24 11.34 -3.40
C ASN A 80 -6.90 11.06 -1.94
N SER A 81 -7.82 10.48 -1.16
CA SER A 81 -7.52 10.02 0.20
C SER A 81 -6.78 8.70 0.13
N ALA A 82 -5.63 8.59 0.79
CA ALA A 82 -4.83 7.37 0.79
C ALA A 82 -5.64 6.19 1.34
N TYR A 83 -6.47 6.42 2.36
CA TYR A 83 -7.38 5.40 2.89
C TYR A 83 -8.29 4.84 1.80
N TRP A 84 -9.04 5.69 1.09
CA TRP A 84 -9.99 5.22 0.07
C TRP A 84 -9.30 4.67 -1.18
N MET A 85 -8.16 5.22 -1.56
CA MET A 85 -7.34 4.70 -2.65
C MET A 85 -6.88 3.26 -2.38
N TYR A 86 -6.26 3.01 -1.22
CA TYR A 86 -5.79 1.67 -0.85
C TYR A 86 -6.94 0.68 -0.58
N ARG A 87 -8.07 1.15 -0.06
CA ARG A 87 -9.31 0.35 0.03
C ARG A 87 -9.87 -0.02 -1.33
N THR A 88 -9.72 0.82 -2.35
CA THR A 88 -10.13 0.52 -3.72
C THR A 88 -9.34 -0.65 -4.28
N ILE A 89 -8.01 -0.68 -4.08
CA ILE A 89 -7.16 -1.83 -4.44
C ILE A 89 -7.67 -3.10 -3.75
N SER A 90 -7.93 -3.03 -2.44
CA SER A 90 -8.38 -4.19 -1.66
C SER A 90 -9.67 -4.79 -2.23
N VAL A 91 -10.67 -3.94 -2.52
CA VAL A 91 -11.96 -4.38 -3.08
C VAL A 91 -11.80 -4.97 -4.48
N LEU A 92 -10.98 -4.36 -5.35
CA LEU A 92 -10.76 -4.83 -6.70
C LEU A 92 -10.00 -6.18 -6.73
N VAL A 93 -9.04 -6.38 -5.83
CA VAL A 93 -8.35 -7.66 -5.69
C VAL A 93 -9.29 -8.72 -5.15
N GLU A 94 -10.00 -8.45 -4.04
CA GLU A 94 -10.92 -9.43 -3.44
C GLU A 94 -12.06 -9.84 -4.38
N GLY A 95 -12.59 -8.91 -5.18
CA GLY A 95 -13.70 -9.18 -6.11
C GLY A 95 -13.40 -10.26 -7.16
N HIS A 96 -12.12 -10.42 -7.54
CA HIS A 96 -11.64 -11.46 -8.44
C HIS A 96 -10.32 -12.06 -7.94
N TYR A 97 -10.32 -12.50 -6.68
CA TYR A 97 -9.10 -12.88 -5.95
C TYR A 97 -8.18 -13.82 -6.72
N SER A 98 -8.69 -14.93 -7.26
CA SER A 98 -7.86 -15.91 -7.98
C SER A 98 -7.18 -15.34 -9.23
N GLN A 99 -7.77 -14.32 -9.85
CA GLN A 99 -7.24 -13.68 -11.06
C GLN A 99 -6.29 -12.52 -10.72
N HIS A 100 -6.53 -11.82 -9.61
CA HIS A 100 -5.84 -10.57 -9.28
C HIS A 100 -4.73 -10.73 -8.22
N ILE A 101 -4.72 -11.81 -7.43
CA ILE A 101 -3.81 -11.94 -6.29
C ILE A 101 -2.33 -11.93 -6.69
N GLN A 102 -1.97 -12.60 -7.79
CA GLN A 102 -0.58 -12.65 -8.23
C GLN A 102 -0.07 -11.26 -8.63
N GLY A 103 -0.85 -10.52 -9.43
CA GLY A 103 -0.51 -9.14 -9.79
C GLY A 103 -0.39 -8.23 -8.56
N ASN A 104 -1.24 -8.42 -7.54
CA ASN A 104 -1.12 -7.65 -6.29
C ASN A 104 0.15 -8.00 -5.51
N VAL A 105 0.55 -9.27 -5.45
CA VAL A 105 1.82 -9.70 -4.81
C VAL A 105 3.02 -9.08 -5.54
N ASP A 106 2.99 -9.05 -6.87
CA ASP A 106 4.05 -8.46 -7.69
C ASP A 106 4.12 -6.94 -7.48
N TYR A 107 2.97 -6.26 -7.46
CA TYR A 107 2.84 -4.85 -7.11
C TYR A 107 3.44 -4.55 -5.72
N LEU A 108 3.05 -5.31 -4.69
CA LEU A 108 3.58 -5.12 -3.33
C LEU A 108 5.09 -5.38 -3.27
N THR A 109 5.59 -6.33 -4.06
CA THR A 109 7.02 -6.60 -4.17
C THR A 109 7.77 -5.45 -4.81
N SER A 110 7.23 -4.88 -5.90
CA SER A 110 7.77 -3.68 -6.53
C SER A 110 7.76 -2.47 -5.57
N CYS A 111 6.67 -2.24 -4.83
CA CYS A 111 6.61 -1.17 -3.83
C CYS A 111 7.67 -1.35 -2.73
N LYS A 112 7.84 -2.56 -2.19
CA LYS A 112 8.87 -2.85 -1.18
C LYS A 112 10.29 -2.55 -1.69
N GLN A 113 10.58 -2.88 -2.94
CA GLN A 113 11.89 -2.60 -3.55
C GLN A 113 12.12 -1.09 -3.72
N GLU A 114 11.11 -0.39 -4.26
CA GLU A 114 11.18 1.07 -4.45
C GLU A 114 11.40 1.78 -3.11
N LEU A 115 10.57 1.46 -2.11
CA LEU A 115 10.62 2.09 -0.79
C LEU A 115 11.96 1.87 -0.09
N ARG A 116 12.57 0.68 -0.21
CA ARG A 116 13.90 0.42 0.35
C ARG A 116 14.98 1.26 -0.35
N THR A 117 14.95 1.30 -1.69
CA THR A 117 15.88 2.12 -2.48
C THR A 117 15.77 3.60 -2.11
N MET A 118 14.54 4.10 -1.95
CA MET A 118 14.28 5.47 -1.52
C MET A 118 14.84 5.73 -0.13
N LEU A 119 14.58 4.85 0.85
CA LEU A 119 15.11 5.00 2.21
C LEU A 119 16.64 5.08 2.23
N ASP A 120 17.32 4.16 1.55
CA ASP A 120 18.79 4.13 1.49
C ASP A 120 19.33 5.45 0.90
N SER A 121 18.72 5.94 -0.18
CA SER A 121 19.12 7.20 -0.83
C SER A 121 18.86 8.43 0.05
N ILE A 122 17.69 8.47 0.71
CA ILE A 122 17.30 9.55 1.61
C ILE A 122 18.25 9.62 2.80
N GLU A 123 18.62 8.48 3.36
CA GLU A 123 19.50 8.40 4.53
C GLU A 123 20.93 8.83 4.24
N GLU A 124 21.42 8.54 3.04
CA GLU A 124 22.72 9.02 2.60
C GLU A 124 22.73 10.55 2.51
N GLU A 125 21.72 11.13 1.86
CA GLU A 125 21.62 12.57 1.67
C GLU A 125 21.29 13.31 2.98
N ALA A 126 20.51 12.69 3.87
CA ALA A 126 20.17 13.23 5.19
C ALA A 126 21.40 13.56 6.04
N LYS A 127 22.55 12.89 5.81
CA LYS A 127 23.82 13.18 6.50
C LYS A 127 24.33 14.60 6.28
N ASN A 128 23.87 15.27 5.21
CA ASN A 128 24.24 16.65 4.89
C ASN A 128 23.42 17.69 5.67
N TYR A 129 22.43 17.26 6.46
CA TYR A 129 21.51 18.13 7.19
C TYR A 129 21.55 17.88 8.69
N GLN A 130 21.14 18.89 9.48
CA GLN A 130 21.03 18.80 10.93
C GLN A 130 19.95 19.75 11.46
N GLY A 131 19.45 19.49 12.68
CA GLY A 131 18.44 20.33 13.32
C GLY A 131 17.19 20.51 12.46
N GLU A 132 16.66 21.73 12.41
CA GLU A 132 15.44 22.05 11.65
C GLU A 132 15.58 21.78 10.14
N ALA A 133 16.78 21.94 9.57
CA ALA A 133 17.01 21.66 8.16
C ALA A 133 16.84 20.16 7.86
N LEU A 134 17.27 19.28 8.77
CA LEU A 134 17.06 17.84 8.65
C LEU A 134 15.58 17.48 8.77
N THR A 135 14.88 18.02 9.77
CA THR A 135 13.44 17.78 9.93
C THR A 135 12.66 18.24 8.70
N LYS A 136 13.00 19.39 8.12
CA LYS A 136 12.41 19.87 6.87
C LYS A 136 12.68 18.92 5.71
N TYR A 137 13.94 18.51 5.53
CA TYR A 137 14.32 17.57 4.48
C TYR A 137 13.54 16.25 4.59
N LEU A 138 13.52 15.61 5.77
CA LEU A 138 12.80 14.36 6.00
C LEU A 138 11.29 14.50 5.83
N THR A 139 10.73 15.66 6.19
CA THR A 139 9.32 16.00 5.91
C THR A 139 9.06 15.99 4.40
N GLU A 140 9.88 16.69 3.61
CA GLU A 140 9.79 16.71 2.14
C GLU A 140 9.96 15.31 1.52
N GLN A 141 10.85 14.49 2.08
CA GLN A 141 11.03 13.11 1.61
C GLN A 141 9.83 12.21 1.93
N ASN A 142 9.15 12.40 3.07
CA ASN A 142 7.89 11.72 3.34
C ASN A 142 6.83 12.04 2.27
N TYR A 143 6.70 13.31 1.84
CA TYR A 143 5.80 13.68 0.74
C TYR A 143 6.19 13.00 -0.57
N LEU A 144 7.49 12.95 -0.89
CA LEU A 144 7.96 12.28 -2.09
C LEU A 144 7.63 10.78 -2.07
N ILE A 145 7.88 10.11 -0.95
CA ILE A 145 7.50 8.70 -0.75
C ILE A 145 6.01 8.50 -0.98
N VAL A 146 5.16 9.34 -0.37
CA VAL A 146 3.71 9.27 -0.54
C VAL A 146 3.30 9.46 -2.00
N ASN A 147 3.85 10.45 -2.69
CA ASN A 147 3.53 10.71 -4.09
C ASN A 147 3.94 9.53 -5.00
N THR A 148 5.15 9.00 -4.82
CA THR A 148 5.61 7.82 -5.57
C THR A 148 4.70 6.61 -5.33
N MET A 149 4.30 6.36 -4.09
CA MET A 149 3.39 5.24 -3.79
C MET A 149 1.97 5.48 -4.30
N LYS A 150 1.50 6.73 -4.32
CA LYS A 150 0.23 7.12 -4.95
C LYS A 150 0.25 6.80 -6.45
N ASP A 151 1.31 7.17 -7.16
CA ASP A 151 1.42 6.88 -8.60
C ASP A 151 1.39 5.38 -8.88
N LYS A 152 2.14 4.59 -8.09
CA LYS A 152 2.11 3.13 -8.20
C LYS A 152 0.73 2.55 -7.86
N ALA A 153 0.07 3.06 -6.83
CA ALA A 153 -1.28 2.63 -6.44
C ALA A 153 -2.31 2.92 -7.53
N MET A 154 -2.25 4.10 -8.14
CA MET A 154 -3.13 4.47 -9.26
C MET A 154 -2.88 3.59 -10.49
N GLY A 155 -1.61 3.27 -10.78
CA GLY A 155 -1.25 2.30 -11.82
C GLY A 155 -1.87 0.92 -11.56
N MET A 156 -1.72 0.40 -10.34
CA MET A 156 -2.31 -0.88 -9.92
C MET A 156 -3.84 -0.88 -10.04
N ILE A 157 -4.50 0.21 -9.64
CA ILE A 157 -5.96 0.34 -9.81
C ILE A 157 -6.33 0.27 -11.29
N GLY A 158 -5.58 0.94 -12.17
CA GLY A 158 -5.77 0.87 -13.61
C GLY A 158 -5.64 -0.56 -14.16
N GLU A 159 -4.58 -1.27 -13.77
CA GLU A 159 -4.36 -2.67 -14.16
C GLU A 159 -5.50 -3.59 -13.69
N LEU A 160 -5.95 -3.44 -12.45
CA LEU A 160 -7.07 -4.21 -11.89
C LEU A 160 -8.39 -3.93 -12.60
N VAL A 161 -8.66 -2.66 -12.94
CA VAL A 161 -9.87 -2.30 -13.70
C VAL A 161 -9.81 -2.88 -15.11
N MET A 162 -8.69 -2.72 -15.81
CA MET A 162 -8.53 -3.22 -17.18
C MET A 162 -8.61 -4.74 -17.26
N SER A 163 -7.94 -5.45 -16.34
CA SER A 163 -8.03 -6.91 -16.26
C SER A 163 -9.43 -7.37 -15.86
N GLY A 164 -10.06 -6.70 -14.88
CA GLY A 164 -11.42 -7.00 -14.42
C GLY A 164 -12.49 -6.90 -15.51
N ILE A 165 -12.37 -5.94 -16.44
CA ILE A 165 -13.29 -5.82 -17.58
C ILE A 165 -13.31 -7.11 -18.42
N ASN A 166 -12.13 -7.72 -18.64
CA ASN A 166 -12.00 -8.96 -19.41
C ASN A 166 -12.57 -10.19 -18.69
N LEU A 167 -12.90 -10.08 -17.39
CA LEU A 167 -13.52 -11.14 -16.59
C LEU A 167 -15.05 -11.09 -16.63
N SER A 168 -15.64 -10.11 -17.33
CA SER A 168 -17.09 -10.00 -17.47
C SER A 168 -17.69 -11.22 -18.15
N LYS A 169 -18.73 -11.79 -17.54
CA LYS A 169 -19.54 -12.85 -18.15
C LYS A 169 -20.44 -12.32 -19.28
N LEU A 170 -20.62 -11.01 -19.37
CA LEU A 170 -21.35 -10.34 -20.44
C LEU A 170 -20.38 -10.09 -21.62
N THR A 171 -19.84 -11.16 -22.16
CA THR A 171 -18.88 -11.11 -23.27
C THR A 171 -19.29 -12.06 -24.39
N PHE A 172 -18.96 -11.69 -25.63
CA PHE A 172 -19.15 -12.50 -26.82
C PHE A 172 -17.93 -12.29 -27.72
N ASN A 173 -17.13 -13.34 -27.90
CA ASN A 173 -16.00 -13.30 -28.83
C ASN A 173 -16.55 -13.58 -30.23
N MET A 174 -16.62 -12.56 -31.08
CA MET A 174 -16.83 -12.78 -32.51
C MET A 174 -15.63 -13.57 -33.05
N ASP A 175 -15.89 -14.75 -33.58
CA ASP A 175 -14.86 -15.58 -34.20
C ASP A 175 -14.17 -14.76 -35.32
N HIS A 176 -12.84 -14.74 -35.34
CA HIS A 176 -12.05 -13.94 -36.29
C HIS A 176 -12.20 -14.43 -37.74
N ASN A 177 -12.82 -15.60 -37.94
CA ASN A 177 -13.02 -16.26 -39.24
C ASN A 177 -14.48 -16.21 -39.75
N LEU A 178 -15.31 -15.32 -39.23
CA LEU A 178 -16.64 -14.99 -39.77
C LEU A 178 -16.63 -13.68 -40.55
#